data_AF-A0A5E7FSL1-F1
#
_entry.id   AF-A0A5E7FSL1-F1
#
_cell.length_a   1.000
_cell.length_b   1.000
_cell.length_c   1.000
_cell.angle_alpha   90.00
_cell.angle_beta   90.00
_cell.angle_gamma   90.00
#
_symmetry.space_group_name_H-M   'P 1'
#
loop_
_entity.id
_entity.type
_entity.pdbx_description
1 polymer ?
#
loop_
_entity_poly.entity_id
_entity_poly.type
_entity_poly.pdbx_seq_one_letter_code
_entity_poly.pdbx_strand_id
1 'polypeptide(L)' 'MRINDGHPIGFGSNHFANLSDLQQRMPFVLNAAARFDELLRDGNGHRIEQAIQDIAAGRGVR' A
#
# COMPACT_ATOMS: atom_id res chain seq x y z
N MET A 1 -24.93 -12.16 -7.40
CA MET A 1 -24.79 -10.72 -7.07
C MET A 1 -23.48 -10.29 -7.71
N ARG A 2 -23.44 -9.32 -8.65
CA ARG A 2 -23.51 -7.88 -8.34
C ARG A 2 -22.57 -7.56 -7.17
N ILE A 3 -21.61 -6.68 -7.39
CA ILE A 3 -21.11 -5.89 -6.26
C ILE A 3 -22.29 -5.03 -5.77
N ASN A 4 -22.91 -5.48 -4.69
CA ASN A 4 -23.73 -4.66 -3.81
C ASN A 4 -23.47 -5.19 -2.40
N ASP A 5 -23.44 -4.27 -1.46
CA ASP A 5 -23.67 -4.52 -0.04
C ASP A 5 -22.51 -5.13 0.75
N GLY A 6 -21.70 -4.24 1.33
CA GLY A 6 -21.38 -4.31 2.76
C GLY A 6 -20.81 -5.61 3.31
N HIS A 7 -19.84 -6.23 2.64
CA HIS A 7 -19.00 -7.25 3.27
C HIS A 7 -17.52 -6.86 3.25
N PRO A 8 -16.78 -7.12 4.35
CA PRO A 8 -15.40 -6.69 4.51
C PRO A 8 -14.57 -7.39 3.45
N ILE A 9 -13.90 -6.61 2.60
CA ILE A 9 -12.91 -7.12 1.64
C ILE A 9 -11.90 -7.93 2.45
N GLY A 10 -11.95 -9.26 2.33
CA GLY A 10 -10.96 -10.13 2.94
C GLY A 10 -9.59 -9.80 2.35
N PHE A 11 -8.69 -9.31 3.20
CA PHE A 11 -7.33 -8.97 2.79
C PHE A 11 -6.59 -10.24 2.37
N GLY A 12 -6.35 -10.38 1.07
CA GLY A 12 -5.54 -11.47 0.54
C GLY A 12 -4.13 -11.45 1.13
N SER A 13 -3.65 -12.59 1.60
CA SER A 13 -2.36 -12.79 2.27
C SER A 13 -1.14 -12.73 1.34
N ASN A 14 -1.30 -12.41 0.06
CA ASN A 14 -0.21 -12.43 -0.91
C ASN A 14 0.43 -11.04 -1.04
N HIS A 15 1.63 -10.88 -0.46
CA HIS A 15 2.43 -9.65 -0.54
C HIS A 15 3.01 -9.38 -1.93
N PHE A 16 2.86 -10.33 -2.86
CA PHE A 16 3.35 -10.24 -4.23
C PHE A 16 2.18 -10.11 -5.20
N ALA A 17 2.13 -9.02 -5.95
CA ALA A 17 1.21 -8.81 -7.07
C ALA A 17 2.00 -8.64 -8.36
N ASN A 18 1.53 -9.23 -9.46
CA ASN A 18 2.05 -8.90 -10.78
C ASN A 18 1.52 -7.51 -11.18
N LEU A 19 2.33 -6.48 -11.02
CA LEU A 19 1.95 -5.11 -11.36
C LEU A 19 1.76 -4.88 -12.87
N SER A 20 2.23 -5.81 -13.70
CA SER A 20 1.99 -5.80 -15.15
C SER A 20 0.61 -6.36 -15.53
N ASP A 21 -0.03 -7.14 -14.64
CA ASP A 21 -1.40 -7.63 -14.82
C ASP A 21 -2.39 -6.64 -14.24
N LEU A 22 -3.24 -6.03 -15.08
CA LEU A 22 -4.21 -5.01 -14.66
C LEU A 22 -5.21 -5.52 -13.62
N GLN A 23 -5.56 -6.81 -13.65
CA GLN A 23 -6.49 -7.41 -12.68
C GLN A 23 -5.87 -7.54 -11.29
N GLN A 24 -4.54 -7.63 -11.21
CA GLN A 24 -3.80 -7.68 -9.96
C GLN A 24 -3.29 -6.30 -9.52
N ARG A 25 -2.94 -5.45 -10.49
CA ARG A 25 -2.38 -4.10 -10.27
C ARG A 25 -3.35 -3.19 -9.56
N MET A 26 -4.58 -3.01 -10.07
CA MET A 26 -5.49 -2.02 -9.51
C MET A 26 -5.87 -2.30 -8.05
N PRO A 27 -6.23 -3.55 -7.66
CA PRO A 27 -6.47 -3.88 -6.27
C PRO A 27 -5.25 -3.69 -5.38
N PHE A 28 -4.05 -4.08 -5.86
CA PHE A 28 -2.82 -3.91 -5.10
C PHE A 28 -2.47 -2.44 -4.85
N VAL A 29 -2.56 -1.60 -5.89
CA VAL A 29 -2.26 -0.17 -5.80
C VAL A 29 -3.23 0.54 -4.85
N LEU A 30 -4.52 0.23 -4.93
CA LEU A 30 -5.51 0.81 -4.02
C LEU A 30 -5.25 0.41 -2.56
N ASN A 31 -4.92 -0.85 -2.30
CA ASN A 31 -4.54 -1.31 -0.96
C ASN A 31 -3.27 -0.62 -0.44
N ALA A 32 -2.25 -0.49 -1.29
CA ALA A 32 -1.01 0.19 -0.92
C ALA A 32 -1.25 1.68 -0.60
N ALA A 33 -2.08 2.35 -1.40
CA ALA A 33 -2.44 3.76 -1.19
C ALA A 33 -3.21 3.98 0.12
N ALA A 34 -4.20 3.12 0.43
CA ALA A 34 -4.95 3.21 1.68
C ALA A 34 -4.05 3.05 2.90
N ARG A 35 -3.16 2.05 2.89
CA ARG A 35 -2.22 1.82 3.98
C ARG A 35 -1.19 2.94 4.13
N PHE A 36 -0.81 3.57 3.02
CA PHE A 36 0.06 4.75 3.06
C PHE A 36 -0.66 5.97 3.66
N ASP A 37 -1.92 6.20 3.32
CA ASP A 37 -2.75 7.26 3.93
C ASP A 37 -2.94 7.07 5.44
N GLU A 38 -3.16 5.83 5.90
CA GLU A 38 -3.19 5.50 7.33
C GLU A 38 -1.85 5.85 8.02
N LEU A 39 -0.73 5.43 7.43
CA LEU A 39 0.60 5.73 7.96
C LEU A 39 0.89 7.24 8.04
N LEU A 40 0.40 8.02 7.08
CA LEU A 40 0.51 9.48 7.11
C LEU A 40 -0.31 10.11 8.23
N ARG A 41 -1.48 9.56 8.55
CA ARG A 41 -2.39 10.07 9.59
C ARG A 41 -1.93 9.73 11.00
N ASP A 42 -1.21 8.64 11.20
CA ASP A 42 -0.74 8.16 12.51
C ASP A 42 0.41 9.00 13.13
N GLY A 43 0.72 10.18 12.58
CA GLY A 43 1.80 11.05 13.08
C GLY A 43 3.22 10.53 12.74
N ASN A 44 3.33 9.46 11.96
CA ASN A 44 4.59 8.87 11.53
C ASN A 44 5.21 9.57 10.30
N GLY A 45 4.68 10.72 9.87
CA GLY A 45 5.13 11.43 8.66
C GLY A 45 6.65 11.64 8.60
N HIS A 46 7.26 12.00 9.72
CA HIS A 46 8.71 12.18 9.84
C HIS A 46 9.51 10.88 9.58
N ARG A 47 8.99 9.70 9.97
CA ARG A 47 9.63 8.40 9.71
C ARG A 47 9.52 8.01 8.25
N ILE A 48 8.38 8.33 7.63
CA ILE A 48 8.15 8.09 6.20
C ILE A 48 9.08 8.97 5.37
N GLU A 49 9.18 10.25 5.71
CA GLU A 49 10.11 11.19 5.08
C GLU A 49 11.56 10.70 5.19
N GLN A 50 11.99 10.31 6.39
CA GLN A 50 13.34 9.77 6.61
C GLN A 50 13.59 8.51 5.77
N ALA A 51 12.64 7.57 5.73
CA ALA A 51 12.75 6.37 4.92
C ALA A 51 12.85 6.67 3.42
N ILE A 52 12.09 7.65 2.91
CA ILE A 52 12.17 8.10 1.51
C ILE A 52 13.54 8.72 1.23
N GLN A 53 14.05 9.56 2.13
CA GLN A 53 15.38 10.16 1.99
C GLN A 53 16.49 9.11 2.03
N ASP A 54 16.38 8.09 2.87
CA ASP A 54 17.35 7.00 2.95
C ASP A 54 17.31 6.10 1.70
N ILE A 55 16.13 5.82 1.14
CA ILE A 55 16.00 5.15 -0.16
C ILE A 55 16.65 6.00 -1.26
N ALA A 56 16.35 7.29 -1.33
CA ALA A 56 16.91 8.20 -2.34
C ALA A 56 18.44 8.33 -2.24
N ALA A 57 18.97 8.24 -1.02
CA ALA A 57 20.41 8.23 -0.76
C ALA A 57 21.07 6.85 -0.95
N GLY A 58 20.33 5.82 -1.41
CA GLY A 58 20.84 4.47 -1.62
C GLY A 58 21.15 3.70 -0.34
N ARG A 59 20.68 4.17 0.83
CA ARG A 59 20.91 3.57 2.15
C ARG A 59 19.88 2.49 2.50
N GLY A 60 18.84 2.34 1.69
CA GLY A 60 17.74 1.40 1.90
C GLY A 60 16.76 1.86 2.97
N VAL A 61 15.82 0.99 3.34
CA VAL A 61 14.88 1.22 4.46
C VAL A 61 15.48 0.60 5.72
N ARG A 62 15.48 1.34 6.83
CA ARG A 62 15.99 0.91 8.15
C ARG A 62 14.87 0.76 9.17
#